data_AF-A0A2Z6RU22-F1
#
_entry.id   AF-A0A2Z6RU22-F1
#
_cell.length_a   1.000
_cell.length_b   1.000
_cell.length_c   1.000
_cell.angle_alpha   90.00
_cell.angle_beta   90.00
_cell.angle_gamma   90.00
#
_symmetry.space_group_name_H-M   'P 1'
#
loop_
_entity.id
_entity.type
_entity.pdbx_description
1 polymer ?
#
loop_
_entity_poly.entity_id
_entity_poly.type
_entity_poly.pdbx_seq_one_letter_code
_entity_poly.pdbx_strand_id
1 'polypeptide(L)'
;MFGRKKKLICLILGDPEDATFLVKCNSNMNISELKDTIYNLKTSSFSNTDSHRLALYQVNIDLKTKNTQRTALSNPNIDVVNDLKSQLLLPVDNIKEKFQNLPKKTIHIIIVPRTAPTGGVAPPVEGAVTAGEPEDAAFLVKYDSNMNISELKDTIYNLRISSFSNTDSYRLALYQVNIDLTIPNLQRAALSSKNVDVVNDLGGQLLLPVDGVEEKFQDPPEKNIHLIVVPRPRPTAPIDDNGKYFNEILAKLDTCIQEVKKLQQGSEVAISSASSSHWRNIQEFVGLEGVITTHVNVTDLTIPDNVPGFEWDDRNKNVQRDNYIPYLLFILQIDNYDTLAIYDTSGMNDFLTIEADKYLPIKVSGTTDVVIVDRLSIQSLLPETSVRIVMELKKSVQEKDVLQAMIELITADLKSNYTVLTVLTDLNDSWHFFWIADKKVKTCVLNRNEAVALIRTNMKSADDENNVKAGENSGETALVDPRPRRIKLQEFMKFDVSSDIAPMEDFFDMYYDRRRNI
;
A
#
# COMPACT_ATOMS: atom_id res chain seq x y z
N MET A 1 50.19 -19.10 -12.20
CA MET A 1 51.48 -18.54 -11.72
C MET A 1 51.22 -17.65 -10.51
N PHE A 2 52.03 -17.70 -9.45
CA PHE A 2 51.88 -16.76 -8.32
C PHE A 2 52.50 -15.40 -8.68
N GLY A 3 51.67 -14.36 -8.74
CA GLY A 3 52.14 -12.99 -9.01
C GLY A 3 53.09 -12.49 -7.92
N ARG A 4 54.22 -11.91 -8.32
CA ARG A 4 55.17 -11.29 -7.37
C ARG A 4 54.47 -10.11 -6.65
N LYS A 5 54.22 -10.26 -5.35
CA LYS A 5 53.68 -9.18 -4.51
C LYS A 5 54.67 -8.02 -4.49
N LYS A 6 54.23 -6.85 -4.95
CA LYS A 6 55.03 -5.61 -4.88
C LYS A 6 55.00 -5.07 -3.45
N LYS A 7 55.97 -4.21 -3.12
CA LYS A 7 56.01 -3.45 -1.88
C LYS A 7 56.09 -1.96 -2.22
N LEU A 8 55.11 -1.19 -1.78
CA LEU A 8 55.09 0.27 -1.91
C LEU A 8 55.51 0.89 -0.58
N ILE A 9 56.31 1.95 -0.63
CA ILE A 9 56.65 2.79 0.53
C ILE A 9 55.68 3.98 0.55
N CYS A 10 54.92 4.10 1.63
CA CYS A 10 53.87 5.10 1.80
C CYS A 10 54.16 6.00 3.00
N LEU A 11 53.73 7.26 2.91
CA LEU A 11 53.72 8.24 4.01
C LEU A 11 52.36 8.95 4.03
N ILE A 12 51.85 9.27 5.22
CA ILE A 12 50.66 10.13 5.39
C ILE A 12 51.15 11.58 5.43
N LEU A 13 50.47 12.48 4.73
CA LEU A 13 50.86 13.90 4.73
C LEU A 13 50.75 14.48 6.15
N GLY A 14 51.84 15.05 6.65
CA GLY A 14 51.97 15.56 8.02
C GLY A 14 52.66 14.61 9.00
N ASP A 15 52.74 13.31 8.69
CA ASP A 15 53.58 12.37 9.46
C ASP A 15 55.09 12.65 9.22
N PRO A 16 55.96 12.40 10.21
CA PRO A 16 57.41 12.48 10.03
C PRO A 16 57.93 11.34 9.13
N GLU A 17 59.09 11.54 8.50
CA GLU A 17 59.64 10.63 7.49
C GLU A 17 59.89 9.20 8.00
N ASP A 18 60.21 9.03 9.28
CA ASP A 18 60.42 7.74 9.94
C ASP A 18 59.12 6.96 10.22
N ALA A 19 57.95 7.60 10.10
CA ALA A 19 56.65 6.92 10.10
C ALA A 19 56.30 6.24 8.75
N THR A 20 57.17 6.33 7.74
CA THR A 20 57.02 5.64 6.44
C THR A 20 56.80 4.13 6.62
N PHE A 21 55.83 3.58 5.89
CA PHE A 21 55.41 2.18 6.04
C PHE A 21 55.30 1.43 4.71
N LEU A 22 55.32 0.09 4.80
CA LEU A 22 55.36 -0.81 3.64
C LEU A 22 54.01 -1.48 3.39
N VAL A 23 53.36 -1.13 2.29
CA VAL A 23 52.14 -1.77 1.81
C VAL A 23 52.48 -2.91 0.85
N LYS A 24 51.87 -4.09 1.04
CA LYS A 24 52.04 -5.28 0.17
C LYS A 24 50.88 -5.33 -0.82
N CYS A 25 51.13 -5.10 -2.11
CA CYS A 25 50.09 -5.09 -3.15
C CYS A 25 50.26 -6.22 -4.17
N ASN A 26 49.14 -6.66 -4.76
CA ASN A 26 49.15 -7.52 -5.96
C ASN A 26 49.42 -6.66 -7.20
N SER A 27 49.94 -7.24 -8.29
CA SER A 27 50.10 -6.50 -9.54
C SER A 27 48.76 -6.26 -10.24
N ASN A 28 47.79 -7.16 -10.09
CA ASN A 28 46.43 -7.03 -10.63
C ASN A 28 45.48 -6.23 -9.72
N MET A 29 46.01 -5.60 -8.67
CA MET A 29 45.27 -4.72 -7.78
C MET A 29 45.09 -3.36 -8.47
N ASN A 30 43.97 -2.69 -8.20
CA ASN A 30 43.74 -1.30 -8.61
C ASN A 30 43.97 -0.34 -7.43
N ILE A 31 43.84 0.97 -7.67
CA ILE A 31 44.03 2.00 -6.66
C ILE A 31 42.92 1.98 -5.60
N SER A 32 41.67 1.68 -5.97
CA SER A 32 40.56 1.45 -5.04
C SER A 32 40.90 0.40 -3.97
N GLU A 33 41.27 -0.81 -4.38
CA GLU A 33 41.66 -1.89 -3.47
C GLU A 33 42.93 -1.55 -2.67
N LEU A 34 43.83 -0.73 -3.23
CA LEU A 34 44.99 -0.22 -2.50
C LEU A 34 44.57 0.75 -1.38
N LYS A 35 43.58 1.63 -1.59
CA LYS A 35 43.06 2.53 -0.53
C LYS A 35 42.51 1.73 0.65
N ASP A 36 41.69 0.72 0.39
CA ASP A 36 41.17 -0.18 1.43
C ASP A 36 42.32 -0.93 2.14
N THR A 37 43.35 -1.36 1.41
CA THR A 37 44.53 -2.01 1.98
C THR A 37 45.36 -1.06 2.87
N ILE A 38 45.48 0.22 2.50
CA ILE A 38 46.13 1.27 3.29
C ILE A 38 45.31 1.55 4.56
N TYR A 39 44.00 1.73 4.41
CA TYR A 39 43.10 2.04 5.51
C TYR A 39 43.09 0.94 6.58
N ASN A 40 43.00 -0.33 6.16
CA ASN A 40 43.03 -1.48 7.07
C ASN A 40 44.40 -1.74 7.73
N LEU A 41 45.48 -1.17 7.19
CA LEU A 41 46.83 -1.26 7.77
C LEU A 41 47.13 -0.15 8.80
N LYS A 42 46.37 0.96 8.74
CA LYS A 42 46.61 2.21 9.49
C LYS A 42 45.31 2.83 10.03
N THR A 43 44.32 2.02 10.37
CA THR A 43 42.95 2.47 10.69
C THR A 43 42.87 3.54 11.78
N SER A 44 43.72 3.44 12.81
CA SER A 44 43.83 4.44 13.88
C SER A 44 44.34 5.81 13.42
N SER A 45 45.05 5.88 12.29
CA SER A 45 45.49 7.14 11.66
C SER A 45 44.42 7.80 10.79
N PHE A 46 43.26 7.14 10.59
CA PHE A 46 42.21 7.58 9.68
C PHE A 46 40.81 7.60 10.32
N SER A 47 40.71 7.78 11.65
CA SER A 47 39.44 7.67 12.41
C SER A 47 38.29 8.54 11.89
N ASN A 48 38.61 9.63 11.18
CA ASN A 48 37.66 10.62 10.68
C ASN A 48 37.65 10.66 9.13
N THR A 49 38.10 9.60 8.44
CA THR A 49 38.28 9.57 6.98
C THR A 49 38.19 8.15 6.42
N ASP A 50 37.11 7.86 5.70
CA ASP A 50 36.92 6.57 5.03
C ASP A 50 37.98 6.29 3.95
N SER A 51 38.25 5.01 3.70
CA SER A 51 39.27 4.55 2.74
C SER A 51 39.18 5.23 1.36
N HIS A 52 37.97 5.34 0.79
CA HIS A 52 37.74 5.96 -0.51
C HIS A 52 38.18 7.44 -0.57
N ARG A 53 38.13 8.16 0.55
CA ARG A 53 38.49 9.57 0.70
C ARG A 53 40.01 9.81 0.78
N LEU A 54 40.81 8.75 0.92
CA LEU A 54 42.27 8.83 0.91
C LEU A 54 42.75 9.20 -0.50
N ALA A 55 43.19 10.43 -0.70
CA ALA A 55 43.79 10.84 -1.96
C ALA A 55 45.22 10.30 -2.04
N LEU A 56 45.50 9.50 -3.08
CA LEU A 56 46.80 8.84 -3.24
C LEU A 56 47.59 9.52 -4.36
N TYR A 57 48.73 10.10 -4.02
CA TYR A 57 49.58 10.81 -4.96
C TYR A 57 50.85 9.99 -5.23
N GLN A 58 51.04 9.57 -6.48
CA GLN A 58 52.26 8.91 -6.93
C GLN A 58 53.44 9.88 -6.88
N VAL A 59 54.50 9.50 -6.17
CA VAL A 59 55.72 10.28 -5.98
C VAL A 59 56.97 9.42 -6.19
N ASN A 60 58.13 10.08 -6.25
CA ASN A 60 59.44 9.44 -6.29
C ASN A 60 60.46 10.22 -5.45
N ILE A 61 60.31 10.20 -4.13
CA ILE A 61 61.13 11.00 -3.20
C ILE A 61 62.26 10.11 -2.66
N ASP A 62 63.53 10.37 -3.03
CA ASP A 62 64.67 9.59 -2.54
C ASP A 62 65.04 9.95 -1.08
N LEU A 63 65.14 8.94 -0.22
CA LEU A 63 65.50 9.06 1.18
C LEU A 63 67.02 8.93 1.43
N LYS A 64 67.81 8.61 0.40
CA LYS A 64 69.29 8.54 0.48
C LYS A 64 69.97 9.90 0.58
N THR A 65 69.36 10.94 0.03
CA THR A 65 69.95 12.30 -0.10
C THR A 65 68.94 13.37 0.33
N LYS A 66 69.41 14.57 0.63
CA LYS A 66 68.51 15.73 0.77
C LYS A 66 68.17 16.26 -0.62
N ASN A 67 66.89 16.45 -0.88
CA ASN A 67 66.35 16.99 -2.14
C ASN A 67 65.16 17.93 -1.82
N THR A 68 64.66 18.66 -2.82
CA THR A 68 63.59 19.65 -2.62
C THR A 68 62.30 19.01 -2.14
N GLN A 69 61.84 17.94 -2.80
CA GLN A 69 60.60 17.21 -2.45
C GLN A 69 60.64 16.72 -1.00
N ARG A 70 61.75 16.08 -0.59
CA ARG A 70 61.98 15.62 0.79
C ARG A 70 62.03 16.76 1.81
N THR A 71 62.57 17.92 1.42
CA THR A 71 62.59 19.11 2.30
C THR A 71 61.19 19.73 2.41
N ALA A 72 60.38 19.67 1.36
CA ALA A 72 59.02 20.18 1.34
C ALA A 72 58.07 19.35 2.22
N LEU A 73 58.33 18.06 2.47
CA LEU A 73 57.54 17.23 3.41
C LEU A 73 57.46 17.81 4.83
N SER A 74 58.37 18.71 5.23
CA SER A 74 58.31 19.42 6.51
C SER A 74 57.44 20.69 6.50
N ASN A 75 56.84 21.06 5.37
CA ASN A 75 55.87 22.15 5.26
C ASN A 75 54.44 21.59 5.41
N PRO A 76 53.66 21.99 6.43
CA PRO A 76 52.27 21.54 6.59
C PRO A 76 51.33 22.07 5.49
N ASN A 77 51.70 23.17 4.82
CA ASN A 77 50.93 23.83 3.76
C ASN A 77 51.56 23.59 2.37
N ILE A 78 52.03 22.36 2.11
CA ILE A 78 52.70 21.98 0.86
C ILE A 78 51.69 21.78 -0.30
N ASP A 79 52.05 22.24 -1.51
CA ASP A 79 51.34 21.80 -2.71
C ASP A 79 51.81 20.40 -3.10
N VAL A 80 50.99 19.40 -2.77
CA VAL A 80 51.29 17.98 -3.00
C VAL A 80 51.52 17.67 -4.48
N VAL A 81 50.93 18.43 -5.42
CA VAL A 81 51.13 18.23 -6.86
C VAL A 81 52.43 18.90 -7.31
N ASN A 82 52.58 20.20 -7.03
CA ASN A 82 53.67 21.01 -7.58
C ASN A 82 55.01 20.81 -6.82
N ASP A 83 55.01 20.87 -5.49
CA ASP A 83 56.25 20.81 -4.70
C ASP A 83 56.86 19.39 -4.68
N LEU A 84 55.99 18.37 -4.65
CA LEU A 84 56.41 16.96 -4.70
C LEU A 84 56.51 16.39 -6.12
N LYS A 85 56.10 17.14 -7.15
CA LYS A 85 56.01 16.71 -8.55
C LYS A 85 55.24 15.39 -8.69
N SER A 86 54.06 15.36 -8.07
CA SER A 86 53.26 14.14 -7.94
C SER A 86 52.17 14.03 -9.00
N GLN A 87 51.65 12.82 -9.19
CA GLN A 87 50.45 12.56 -9.98
C GLN A 87 49.36 11.97 -9.08
N LEU A 88 48.16 12.56 -9.11
CA LEU A 88 47.00 11.97 -8.45
C LEU A 88 46.62 10.64 -9.13
N LEU A 89 46.35 9.62 -8.33
CA LEU A 89 46.00 8.27 -8.78
C LEU A 89 44.48 8.09 -8.74
N LEU A 90 43.89 7.73 -9.88
CA LEU A 90 42.45 7.49 -9.97
C LEU A 90 42.11 6.08 -9.47
N PRO A 91 40.99 5.87 -8.76
CA PRO A 91 40.61 4.57 -8.20
C PRO A 91 40.61 3.39 -9.18
N VAL A 92 40.32 3.65 -10.46
CA VAL A 92 40.31 2.69 -11.58
C VAL A 92 41.69 2.37 -12.16
N ASP A 93 42.76 3.08 -11.76
CA ASP A 93 44.12 2.81 -12.24
C ASP A 93 44.67 1.46 -11.75
N ASN A 94 45.45 0.77 -12.59
CA ASN A 94 46.09 -0.50 -12.23
C ASN A 94 47.49 -0.34 -11.60
N ILE A 95 47.77 -1.07 -10.52
CA ILE A 95 49.10 -1.12 -9.85
C ILE A 95 50.20 -1.69 -10.78
N LYS A 96 49.82 -2.52 -11.76
CA LYS A 96 50.72 -2.98 -12.82
C LYS A 96 51.19 -1.81 -13.71
N GLU A 97 50.29 -0.90 -14.07
CA GLU A 97 50.53 0.21 -14.99
C GLU A 97 51.35 1.33 -14.32
N LYS A 98 50.85 1.86 -13.19
CA LYS A 98 51.43 3.04 -12.53
C LYS A 98 52.79 2.78 -11.87
N PHE A 99 53.01 1.57 -11.34
CA PHE A 99 54.18 1.23 -10.52
C PHE A 99 55.10 0.17 -11.14
N GLN A 100 55.46 0.30 -12.43
CA GLN A 100 56.33 -0.68 -13.10
C GLN A 100 57.74 -0.73 -12.51
N ASN A 101 58.43 0.42 -12.45
CA ASN A 101 59.81 0.53 -12.01
C ASN A 101 59.91 1.29 -10.68
N LEU A 102 59.83 0.57 -9.56
CA LEU A 102 59.93 1.14 -8.21
C LEU A 102 61.40 1.24 -7.75
N PRO A 103 61.96 2.43 -7.50
CA PRO A 103 63.32 2.54 -6.96
C PRO A 103 63.38 2.08 -5.49
N LYS A 104 64.59 1.72 -5.05
CA LYS A 104 64.84 1.31 -3.65
C LYS A 104 65.12 2.54 -2.79
N LYS A 105 64.52 2.56 -1.59
CA LYS A 105 64.57 3.68 -0.61
C LYS A 105 64.01 5.00 -1.15
N THR A 106 62.94 4.94 -1.94
CA THR A 106 62.12 6.11 -2.29
C THR A 106 60.72 5.98 -1.68
N ILE A 107 60.08 7.08 -1.30
CA ILE A 107 58.62 7.09 -1.07
C ILE A 107 57.94 7.00 -2.44
N HIS A 108 56.91 6.17 -2.54
CA HIS A 108 56.16 5.90 -3.78
C HIS A 108 54.77 6.52 -3.79
N ILE A 109 54.16 6.68 -2.61
CA ILE A 109 52.83 7.28 -2.45
C ILE A 109 52.81 8.23 -1.23
N ILE A 110 52.29 9.43 -1.43
CA ILE A 110 51.77 10.28 -0.34
C ILE A 110 50.26 10.06 -0.22
N ILE A 111 49.80 9.83 1.01
CA ILE A 111 48.39 9.67 1.36
C ILE A 111 47.91 10.98 1.98
N VAL A 112 46.87 11.59 1.42
CA VAL A 112 46.22 12.77 2.00
C VAL A 112 44.81 12.38 2.46
N PRO A 113 44.55 12.27 3.78
CA PRO A 113 43.21 12.06 4.30
C PRO A 113 42.34 13.30 4.05
N ARG A 114 41.11 13.11 3.53
CA ARG A 114 40.13 14.19 3.36
C ARG A 114 38.94 13.97 4.28
N THR A 115 38.69 14.89 5.20
CA THR A 115 37.48 14.90 6.05
C THR A 115 36.21 14.94 5.21
N ALA A 116 35.10 14.44 5.75
CA ALA A 116 33.78 14.59 5.15
C ALA A 116 33.38 16.09 5.03
N PRO A 117 32.67 16.51 3.98
CA PRO A 117 32.07 17.84 3.92
C PRO A 117 31.00 17.96 5.01
N THR A 118 31.20 18.88 5.95
CA THR A 118 30.23 19.16 7.01
C THR A 118 29.00 19.88 6.43
N GLY A 119 27.92 19.13 6.19
CA GLY A 119 26.73 19.62 5.49
C GLY A 119 26.74 19.19 4.03
N GLY A 120 26.15 18.03 3.77
CA GLY A 120 26.32 17.23 2.55
C GLY A 120 26.46 15.78 2.97
N VAL A 121 25.83 14.85 2.26
CA VAL A 121 25.67 13.45 2.71
C VAL A 121 26.39 12.51 1.72
N ALA A 122 26.77 11.29 2.15
CA ALA A 122 27.14 10.09 1.35
C ALA A 122 28.59 9.93 0.78
N PRO A 123 28.88 8.86 -0.02
CA PRO A 123 28.29 7.52 -0.11
C PRO A 123 29.36 6.39 -0.16
N PRO A 124 30.16 6.18 -1.24
CA PRO A 124 29.90 5.68 -2.63
C PRO A 124 30.00 4.08 -2.67
N VAL A 125 30.30 3.14 -3.63
CA VAL A 125 30.71 2.93 -5.06
C VAL A 125 30.72 1.42 -5.51
N GLU A 126 30.24 1.01 -6.69
CA GLU A 126 31.07 0.29 -7.73
C GLU A 126 30.97 1.09 -9.02
N GLY A 127 32.09 1.58 -9.55
CA GLY A 127 32.06 2.58 -10.63
C GLY A 127 31.25 3.85 -10.32
N ALA A 128 30.64 4.00 -9.15
CA ALA A 128 29.95 5.19 -8.70
C ALA A 128 30.85 6.31 -8.15
N VAL A 129 30.23 7.47 -7.91
CA VAL A 129 30.70 8.55 -7.02
C VAL A 129 29.48 9.13 -6.28
N THR A 130 29.73 9.99 -5.28
CA THR A 130 28.78 10.97 -4.73
C THR A 130 28.31 11.97 -5.77
N ALA A 131 27.14 12.57 -5.56
CA ALA A 131 26.87 13.90 -6.09
C ALA A 131 27.69 14.95 -5.31
N GLY A 132 28.82 15.42 -5.88
CA GLY A 132 29.61 16.52 -5.30
C GLY A 132 30.90 16.14 -4.55
N GLU A 133 31.38 14.89 -4.65
CA GLU A 133 32.78 14.54 -4.34
C GLU A 133 33.59 14.39 -5.64
N PRO A 134 34.90 14.62 -5.63
CA PRO A 134 35.74 14.51 -6.81
C PRO A 134 35.88 13.07 -7.33
N GLU A 135 36.27 12.93 -8.60
CA GLU A 135 36.43 11.63 -9.27
C GLU A 135 37.40 10.66 -8.57
N ASP A 136 38.38 11.17 -7.81
CA ASP A 136 39.30 10.33 -7.06
C ASP A 136 38.69 9.73 -5.78
N ALA A 137 37.45 10.10 -5.42
CA ALA A 137 36.66 9.49 -4.35
C ALA A 137 35.92 8.20 -4.76
N ALA A 138 36.00 7.78 -6.04
CA ALA A 138 35.49 6.48 -6.48
C ALA A 138 36.20 5.29 -5.77
N PHE A 139 35.60 4.09 -5.83
CA PHE A 139 36.14 2.80 -5.39
C PHE A 139 35.44 1.64 -6.15
N LEU A 140 35.02 0.55 -5.50
CA LEU A 140 34.49 -0.73 -6.02
C LEU A 140 33.56 -1.49 -5.00
N VAL A 141 32.36 -1.97 -5.43
CA VAL A 141 31.31 -2.80 -4.79
C VAL A 141 31.01 -4.01 -5.68
N LYS A 142 31.55 -5.17 -5.33
CA LYS A 142 31.36 -6.38 -6.15
C LYS A 142 29.91 -6.87 -6.00
N TYR A 143 29.20 -7.03 -7.12
CA TYR A 143 27.80 -7.46 -7.19
C TYR A 143 27.65 -8.85 -7.81
N ASP A 144 26.51 -9.50 -7.54
CA ASP A 144 26.05 -10.70 -8.27
C ASP A 144 25.05 -10.26 -9.35
N SER A 145 25.07 -10.88 -10.53
CA SER A 145 24.20 -10.46 -11.64
C SER A 145 22.71 -10.69 -11.34
N ASN A 146 22.41 -11.68 -10.47
CA ASN A 146 21.05 -12.01 -10.03
C ASN A 146 20.48 -11.02 -8.99
N MET A 147 21.27 -10.06 -8.49
CA MET A 147 20.79 -9.07 -7.53
C MET A 147 19.78 -8.10 -8.16
N ASN A 148 18.89 -7.58 -7.32
CA ASN A 148 18.10 -6.38 -7.62
C ASN A 148 18.76 -5.11 -7.06
N ILE A 149 18.29 -3.95 -7.52
CA ILE A 149 18.80 -2.65 -7.10
C ILE A 149 18.63 -2.37 -5.59
N SER A 150 17.67 -2.97 -4.90
CA SER A 150 17.59 -2.86 -3.43
C SER A 150 18.74 -3.59 -2.72
N GLU A 151 19.09 -4.80 -3.16
CA GLU A 151 20.24 -5.56 -2.64
C GLU A 151 21.57 -4.88 -2.98
N LEU A 152 21.65 -4.21 -4.15
CA LEU A 152 22.79 -3.36 -4.50
C LEU A 152 22.91 -2.16 -3.54
N LYS A 153 21.81 -1.52 -3.12
CA LYS A 153 21.84 -0.44 -2.11
C LYS A 153 22.35 -0.95 -0.77
N ASP A 154 21.93 -2.13 -0.32
CA ASP A 154 22.43 -2.73 0.93
C ASP A 154 23.92 -3.07 0.82
N THR A 155 24.37 -3.56 -0.33
CA THR A 155 25.80 -3.88 -0.58
C THR A 155 26.65 -2.61 -0.58
N ILE A 156 26.19 -1.55 -1.26
CA ILE A 156 26.79 -0.20 -1.24
C ILE A 156 26.85 0.34 0.20
N TYR A 157 25.72 0.32 0.92
CA TYR A 157 25.61 0.83 2.28
C TYR A 157 26.57 0.13 3.25
N ASN A 158 26.59 -1.20 3.25
CA ASN A 158 27.42 -1.97 4.17
C ASN A 158 28.92 -1.80 3.90
N LEU A 159 29.34 -1.59 2.64
CA LEU A 159 30.77 -1.39 2.32
C LEU A 159 31.30 0.00 2.74
N ARG A 160 30.41 0.97 3.03
CA ARG A 160 30.77 2.36 3.45
C ARG A 160 29.84 2.95 4.52
N ILE A 161 29.44 2.13 5.48
CA ILE A 161 28.42 2.46 6.50
C ILE A 161 28.68 3.78 7.25
N SER A 162 29.93 4.14 7.49
CA SER A 162 30.37 5.41 8.10
C SER A 162 29.97 6.64 7.26
N SER A 163 30.23 6.61 5.95
CA SER A 163 29.89 7.68 5.00
C SER A 163 28.38 7.83 4.79
N PHE A 164 27.61 6.79 5.14
CA PHE A 164 26.15 6.78 5.09
C PHE A 164 25.46 7.00 6.45
N SER A 165 26.19 7.09 7.56
CA SER A 165 25.70 7.00 8.95
C SER A 165 24.41 7.77 9.32
N ASN A 166 24.09 8.88 8.64
CA ASN A 166 22.85 9.66 8.86
C ASN A 166 21.65 9.22 7.99
N THR A 167 21.79 8.16 7.19
CA THR A 167 20.80 7.65 6.21
C THR A 167 20.71 6.12 6.32
N ASP A 168 19.57 5.54 5.93
CA ASP A 168 19.38 4.08 5.84
C ASP A 168 19.50 3.61 4.38
N SER A 169 19.95 2.38 4.14
CA SER A 169 20.23 1.84 2.79
C SER A 169 19.08 2.03 1.78
N TYR A 170 17.84 1.76 2.18
CA TYR A 170 16.67 1.92 1.32
C TYR A 170 16.46 3.38 0.82
N ARG A 171 16.95 4.37 1.58
CA ARG A 171 16.88 5.81 1.25
C ARG A 171 18.00 6.26 0.29
N LEU A 172 18.90 5.37 -0.12
CA LEU A 172 19.83 5.65 -1.21
C LEU A 172 19.05 5.66 -2.53
N ALA A 173 19.19 6.74 -3.31
CA ALA A 173 18.82 6.77 -4.71
C ALA A 173 20.08 6.47 -5.53
N LEU A 174 19.98 5.48 -6.42
CA LEU A 174 21.07 5.11 -7.33
C LEU A 174 20.68 5.61 -8.72
N TYR A 175 21.57 6.36 -9.37
CA TYR A 175 21.38 6.83 -10.74
C TYR A 175 22.41 6.14 -11.63
N GLN A 176 22.00 5.51 -12.71
CA GLN A 176 22.91 5.01 -13.74
C GLN A 176 23.46 6.16 -14.57
N VAL A 177 24.77 6.16 -14.82
CA VAL A 177 25.49 7.10 -15.68
C VAL A 177 26.51 6.35 -16.55
N ASN A 178 27.23 7.06 -17.43
CA ASN A 178 28.37 6.51 -18.17
C ASN A 178 29.41 7.60 -18.44
N ILE A 179 30.24 7.92 -17.44
CA ILE A 179 31.18 9.06 -17.48
C ILE A 179 32.62 8.56 -17.67
N ASP A 180 33.22 8.89 -18.80
CA ASP A 180 34.60 8.50 -19.14
C ASP A 180 35.66 9.24 -18.28
N LEU A 181 36.56 8.50 -17.62
CA LEU A 181 37.68 9.07 -16.83
C LEU A 181 39.03 9.10 -17.57
N THR A 182 39.08 8.63 -18.81
CA THR A 182 40.27 8.68 -19.69
C THR A 182 40.40 10.02 -20.41
N ILE A 183 39.27 10.68 -20.75
CA ILE A 183 39.23 11.98 -21.44
C ILE A 183 38.53 13.08 -20.63
N PRO A 184 38.80 14.38 -20.90
CA PRO A 184 37.99 15.48 -20.37
C PRO A 184 36.60 15.50 -21.03
N ASN A 185 35.54 15.64 -20.23
CA ASN A 185 34.16 15.79 -20.69
C ASN A 185 33.33 16.60 -19.65
N LEU A 186 32.13 17.04 -20.04
CA LEU A 186 31.30 17.92 -19.22
C LEU A 186 30.80 17.25 -17.92
N GLN A 187 30.31 16.01 -18.01
CA GLN A 187 29.81 15.25 -16.86
C GLN A 187 30.92 15.05 -15.81
N ARG A 188 32.12 14.66 -16.27
CA ARG A 188 33.32 14.53 -15.44
C ARG A 188 33.69 15.84 -14.73
N ALA A 189 33.64 16.97 -15.44
CA ALA A 189 33.89 18.28 -14.85
C ALA A 189 32.83 18.68 -13.79
N ALA A 190 31.58 18.24 -13.97
CA ALA A 190 30.48 18.52 -13.06
C ALA A 190 30.50 17.71 -11.75
N LEU A 191 31.16 16.53 -11.71
CA LEU A 191 31.23 15.64 -10.53
C LEU A 191 31.60 16.36 -9.22
N SER A 192 32.54 17.31 -9.28
CA SER A 192 33.03 18.05 -8.11
C SER A 192 32.16 19.24 -7.70
N SER A 193 31.05 19.50 -8.39
CA SER A 193 30.12 20.58 -8.05
C SER A 193 29.20 20.16 -6.90
N LYS A 194 29.20 20.95 -5.82
CA LYS A 194 28.37 20.68 -4.62
C LYS A 194 26.86 20.68 -4.89
N ASN A 195 26.43 21.33 -5.97
CA ASN A 195 25.04 21.47 -6.36
C ASN A 195 24.75 20.77 -7.70
N VAL A 196 25.53 19.75 -8.06
CA VAL A 196 25.38 19.02 -9.33
C VAL A 196 23.99 18.39 -9.47
N ASP A 197 23.31 18.66 -10.58
CA ASP A 197 22.09 17.95 -10.94
C ASP A 197 22.47 16.61 -11.56
N VAL A 198 22.23 15.53 -10.81
CA VAL A 198 22.61 14.18 -11.26
C VAL A 198 21.86 13.76 -12.52
N VAL A 199 20.66 14.28 -12.79
CA VAL A 199 19.92 13.99 -14.02
C VAL A 199 20.45 14.85 -15.17
N ASN A 200 20.51 16.17 -14.97
CA ASN A 200 20.78 17.12 -16.05
C ASN A 200 22.28 17.34 -16.35
N ASP A 201 23.14 17.43 -15.33
CA ASP A 201 24.58 17.69 -15.50
C ASP A 201 25.38 16.39 -15.74
N LEU A 202 24.94 15.27 -15.15
CA LEU A 202 25.61 13.97 -15.23
C LEU A 202 24.93 12.97 -16.19
N GLY A 203 23.72 13.26 -16.68
CA GLY A 203 22.96 12.36 -17.55
C GLY A 203 22.38 11.14 -16.82
N GLY A 204 22.09 11.27 -15.52
CA GLY A 204 21.76 10.16 -14.63
C GLY A 204 20.32 9.67 -14.70
N GLN A 205 20.14 8.40 -15.05
CA GLN A 205 18.84 7.71 -15.01
C GLN A 205 18.59 7.09 -13.62
N LEU A 206 17.53 7.52 -12.93
CA LEU A 206 17.16 6.95 -11.62
C LEU A 206 16.76 5.47 -11.75
N LEU A 207 17.36 4.62 -10.92
CA LEU A 207 17.08 3.18 -10.88
C LEU A 207 16.02 2.85 -9.80
N LEU A 208 15.08 1.96 -10.15
CA LEU A 208 14.00 1.53 -9.26
C LEU A 208 14.47 0.34 -8.39
N PRO A 209 14.01 0.19 -7.13
CA PRO A 209 14.50 -0.88 -6.25
C PRO A 209 14.26 -2.31 -6.75
N VAL A 210 13.29 -2.50 -7.64
CA VAL A 210 12.90 -3.79 -8.23
C VAL A 210 13.62 -4.14 -9.54
N ASP A 211 14.38 -3.19 -10.11
CA ASP A 211 15.18 -3.41 -11.30
C ASP A 211 16.26 -4.49 -11.06
N GLY A 212 16.51 -5.35 -12.05
CA GLY A 212 17.61 -6.32 -12.01
C GLY A 212 18.95 -5.66 -12.34
N VAL A 213 20.02 -6.00 -11.62
CA VAL A 213 21.35 -5.39 -11.83
C VAL A 213 21.94 -5.77 -13.19
N GLU A 214 21.79 -7.03 -13.63
CA GLU A 214 22.24 -7.49 -14.96
C GLU A 214 21.55 -6.75 -16.13
N GLU A 215 20.27 -6.39 -15.98
CA GLU A 215 19.51 -5.65 -17.00
C GLU A 215 20.08 -4.24 -17.23
N LYS A 216 20.54 -3.58 -16.17
CA LYS A 216 21.05 -2.20 -16.25
C LYS A 216 22.55 -2.14 -16.53
N PHE A 217 23.33 -3.12 -16.08
CA PHE A 217 24.79 -3.13 -16.13
C PHE A 217 25.35 -4.30 -16.96
N GLN A 218 24.80 -4.50 -18.15
CA GLN A 218 25.35 -5.39 -19.16
C GLN A 218 26.61 -4.78 -19.79
N ASP A 219 27.74 -5.51 -19.74
CA ASP A 219 29.05 -5.14 -20.30
C ASP A 219 29.50 -3.67 -20.09
N PRO A 220 29.60 -3.20 -18.83
CA PRO A 220 29.93 -1.80 -18.51
C PRO A 220 31.35 -1.42 -19.00
N PRO A 221 31.54 -0.29 -19.72
CA PRO A 221 32.84 0.12 -20.25
C PRO A 221 33.93 0.33 -19.19
N GLU A 222 35.10 -0.30 -19.36
CA GLU A 222 36.24 -0.12 -18.44
C GLU A 222 36.63 1.36 -18.26
N LYS A 223 37.01 1.72 -17.03
CA LYS A 223 37.53 3.05 -16.63
C LYS A 223 36.49 4.19 -16.66
N ASN A 224 35.21 3.87 -16.75
CA ASN A 224 34.12 4.84 -16.62
C ASN A 224 33.53 4.86 -15.19
N ILE A 225 32.74 5.89 -14.89
CA ILE A 225 31.78 5.90 -13.78
C ILE A 225 30.42 5.45 -14.32
N HIS A 226 29.81 4.48 -13.64
CA HIS A 226 28.55 3.84 -14.06
C HIS A 226 27.33 4.20 -13.19
N LEU A 227 27.57 4.77 -12.00
CA LEU A 227 26.52 5.00 -11.02
C LEU A 227 26.74 6.34 -10.27
N ILE A 228 25.70 6.96 -9.73
CA ILE A 228 25.83 8.06 -8.76
C ILE A 228 24.93 7.75 -7.58
N VAL A 229 25.49 7.79 -6.37
CA VAL A 229 24.74 7.48 -5.14
C VAL A 229 24.33 8.78 -4.46
N VAL A 230 23.01 9.00 -4.38
CA VAL A 230 22.40 10.17 -3.73
C VAL A 230 21.53 9.70 -2.57
N PRO A 231 21.98 9.77 -1.31
CA PRO A 231 21.15 9.47 -0.16
C PRO A 231 20.11 10.57 -0.02
N ARG A 232 18.93 10.18 0.41
CA ARG A 232 17.90 11.14 0.80
C ARG A 232 17.96 11.21 2.32
N PRO A 233 18.42 12.33 2.93
CA PRO A 233 18.53 12.42 4.39
C PRO A 233 17.21 12.03 5.03
N ARG A 234 17.24 11.48 6.26
CA ARG A 234 16.00 11.26 7.04
C ARG A 234 15.21 12.57 7.04
N PRO A 235 13.87 12.55 6.90
CA PRO A 235 13.09 13.78 6.94
C PRO A 235 13.30 14.42 8.31
N THR A 236 14.12 15.47 8.36
CA THR A 236 14.24 16.32 9.54
C THR A 236 12.91 17.05 9.64
N ALA A 237 12.03 16.56 10.51
CA ALA A 237 10.86 17.33 10.92
C ALA A 237 11.34 18.74 11.30
N PRO A 238 10.72 19.82 10.80
CA PRO A 238 11.09 21.15 11.20
C PRO A 238 10.95 21.25 12.71
N ILE A 239 12.07 21.44 13.41
CA ILE A 239 12.05 21.83 14.81
C ILE A 239 11.62 23.31 14.80
N ASP A 240 10.32 23.54 14.84
CA ASP A 240 9.81 24.82 15.31
C ASP A 240 9.98 24.85 16.85
N ASP A 241 10.39 26.01 17.39
CA ASP A 241 10.84 26.14 18.79
C ASP A 241 9.71 25.96 19.84
N ASN A 242 8.55 25.45 19.45
CA ASN A 242 7.42 25.15 20.34
C ASN A 242 6.80 23.76 20.08
N GLY A 243 7.39 22.94 19.20
CA GLY A 243 6.83 21.63 18.82
C GLY A 243 5.42 21.72 18.24
N LYS A 244 5.03 22.88 17.69
CA LYS A 244 3.67 23.16 17.23
C LYS A 244 3.32 22.26 16.05
N TYR A 245 4.21 22.10 15.07
CA TYR A 245 3.95 21.20 13.95
C TYR A 245 3.83 19.73 14.39
N PHE A 246 4.62 19.30 15.39
CA PHE A 246 4.52 17.96 15.95
C PHE A 246 3.23 17.77 16.75
N ASN A 247 2.81 18.76 17.53
CA ASN A 247 1.53 18.74 18.27
C ASN A 247 0.31 18.85 17.33
N GLU A 248 0.41 19.55 16.20
CA GLU A 248 -0.63 19.54 15.15
C GLU A 248 -0.69 18.20 14.42
N ILE A 249 0.45 17.55 14.17
CA ILE A 249 0.50 16.18 13.62
C ILE A 249 -0.06 15.19 14.64
N LEU A 250 0.31 15.27 15.92
CA LEU A 250 -0.27 14.43 16.97
C LEU A 250 -1.76 14.69 17.15
N ALA A 251 -2.23 15.93 17.13
CA ALA A 251 -3.67 16.24 17.20
C ALA A 251 -4.43 15.72 15.97
N LYS A 252 -3.85 15.77 14.78
CA LYS A 252 -4.42 15.15 13.56
C LYS A 252 -4.36 13.63 13.62
N LEU A 253 -3.29 13.05 14.14
CA LEU A 253 -3.11 11.60 14.29
C LEU A 253 -4.06 11.06 15.36
N ASP A 254 -4.24 11.75 16.49
CA ASP A 254 -5.27 11.47 17.49
C ASP A 254 -6.66 11.68 16.90
N THR A 255 -6.89 12.70 16.06
CA THR A 255 -8.19 12.84 15.37
C THR A 255 -8.45 11.64 14.46
N CYS A 256 -7.51 11.26 13.60
CA CYS A 256 -7.60 10.05 12.77
C CYS A 256 -7.72 8.77 13.60
N ILE A 257 -7.02 8.65 14.74
CA ILE A 257 -7.13 7.52 15.66
C ILE A 257 -8.50 7.51 16.36
N GLN A 258 -9.09 8.67 16.65
CA GLN A 258 -10.44 8.78 17.21
C GLN A 258 -11.54 8.60 16.14
N GLU A 259 -11.26 8.89 14.87
CA GLU A 259 -12.15 8.60 13.74
C GLU A 259 -12.10 7.12 13.36
N VAL A 260 -10.91 6.52 13.25
CA VAL A 260 -10.71 5.07 13.15
C VAL A 260 -11.31 4.37 14.37
N LYS A 261 -11.15 4.90 15.59
CA LYS A 261 -11.86 4.37 16.77
C LYS A 261 -13.37 4.58 16.71
N LYS A 262 -13.91 5.66 16.15
CA LYS A 262 -15.38 5.77 15.93
C LYS A 262 -15.88 4.71 14.95
N LEU A 263 -15.15 4.49 13.85
CA LEU A 263 -15.44 3.43 12.88
C LEU A 263 -15.35 2.04 13.53
N GLN A 264 -14.40 1.82 14.44
CA GLN A 264 -14.20 0.56 15.17
C GLN A 264 -15.05 0.40 16.44
N GLN A 265 -15.60 1.46 17.02
CA GLN A 265 -16.43 1.41 18.25
C GLN A 265 -17.93 1.40 17.93
N GLY A 266 -18.32 1.69 16.69
CA GLY A 266 -19.64 1.40 16.14
C GLY A 266 -19.69 0.13 15.29
N SER A 267 -18.71 -0.79 15.45
CA SER A 267 -18.44 -1.87 14.49
C SER A 267 -19.44 -3.02 14.48
N GLU A 268 -20.38 -3.09 15.44
CA GLU A 268 -21.46 -4.09 15.46
C GLU A 268 -22.80 -3.44 15.79
N VAL A 269 -23.79 -3.61 14.91
CA VAL A 269 -25.19 -3.25 15.12
C VAL A 269 -26.02 -4.52 15.21
N ALA A 270 -26.53 -4.84 16.40
CA ALA A 270 -27.53 -5.89 16.53
C ALA A 270 -28.87 -5.39 15.95
N ILE A 271 -29.50 -6.16 15.05
CA ILE A 271 -30.78 -5.80 14.40
C ILE A 271 -31.85 -5.44 15.45
N SER A 272 -31.94 -6.23 16.53
CA SER A 272 -32.85 -5.99 17.66
C SER A 272 -32.63 -4.65 18.40
N SER A 273 -31.52 -3.96 18.15
CA SER A 273 -31.14 -2.63 18.66
C SER A 273 -31.16 -1.52 17.60
N ALA A 274 -31.84 -1.75 16.46
CA ALA A 274 -32.01 -0.74 15.40
C ALA A 274 -32.46 0.62 15.94
N SER A 275 -31.82 1.67 15.45
CA SER A 275 -32.06 3.07 15.85
C SER A 275 -31.93 3.98 14.63
N SER A 276 -32.44 5.21 14.70
CA SER A 276 -32.43 6.12 13.55
C SER A 276 -31.00 6.50 13.11
N SER A 277 -30.02 6.47 14.03
CA SER A 277 -28.60 6.62 13.69
C SER A 277 -28.01 5.36 13.04
N HIS A 278 -28.36 4.16 13.52
CA HIS A 278 -27.96 2.92 12.85
C HIS A 278 -28.51 2.85 11.43
N TRP A 279 -29.81 3.15 11.26
CA TRP A 279 -30.46 3.19 9.95
C TRP A 279 -29.78 4.22 9.02
N ARG A 280 -29.60 5.47 9.47
CA ARG A 280 -29.00 6.51 8.61
C ARG A 280 -27.61 6.13 8.13
N ASN A 281 -26.75 5.62 9.03
CA ASN A 281 -25.38 5.24 8.68
C ASN A 281 -25.35 4.07 7.67
N ILE A 282 -26.25 3.08 7.82
CA ILE A 282 -26.40 1.98 6.86
C ILE A 282 -26.90 2.53 5.52
N GLN A 283 -27.99 3.30 5.54
CA GLN A 283 -28.63 3.87 4.34
C GLN A 283 -27.64 4.71 3.51
N GLU A 284 -26.83 5.53 4.17
CA GLU A 284 -25.78 6.35 3.56
C GLU A 284 -24.69 5.48 2.91
N PHE A 285 -24.16 4.48 3.62
CA PHE A 285 -23.13 3.60 3.08
C PHE A 285 -23.62 2.79 1.87
N VAL A 286 -24.82 2.20 1.94
CA VAL A 286 -25.35 1.36 0.85
C VAL A 286 -25.89 2.17 -0.34
N GLY A 287 -25.72 3.49 -0.34
CA GLY A 287 -26.09 4.37 -1.45
C GLY A 287 -27.60 4.55 -1.64
N LEU A 288 -28.39 4.40 -0.58
CA LEU A 288 -29.84 4.57 -0.61
C LEU A 288 -30.24 6.04 -0.38
N GLU A 289 -30.99 6.58 -1.34
CA GLU A 289 -31.44 7.98 -1.37
C GLU A 289 -32.58 8.28 -0.38
N GLY A 290 -33.11 7.28 0.34
CA GLY A 290 -34.14 7.43 1.38
C GLY A 290 -35.24 6.38 1.35
N VAL A 291 -36.34 6.67 2.07
CA VAL A 291 -37.55 5.85 2.18
C VAL A 291 -38.73 6.57 1.52
N ILE A 292 -39.55 5.87 0.71
CA ILE A 292 -40.76 6.44 0.07
C ILE A 292 -41.97 5.52 0.25
N THR A 293 -43.00 6.04 0.92
CA THR A 293 -44.34 5.42 0.91
C THR A 293 -44.93 5.45 -0.49
N THR A 294 -45.33 4.28 -1.00
CA THR A 294 -45.78 4.05 -2.37
C THR A 294 -47.12 3.33 -2.36
N HIS A 295 -48.08 3.76 -3.19
CA HIS A 295 -49.33 3.01 -3.39
C HIS A 295 -49.07 1.79 -4.29
N VAL A 296 -49.34 0.58 -3.79
CA VAL A 296 -49.32 -0.65 -4.59
C VAL A 296 -50.70 -0.83 -5.22
N ASN A 297 -50.78 -1.12 -6.52
CA ASN A 297 -52.07 -1.42 -7.13
C ASN A 297 -52.53 -2.83 -6.71
N VAL A 298 -53.67 -2.92 -6.02
CA VAL A 298 -54.22 -4.20 -5.55
C VAL A 298 -55.35 -4.74 -6.44
N THR A 299 -55.80 -4.00 -7.47
CA THR A 299 -56.90 -4.46 -8.36
C THR A 299 -56.57 -5.74 -9.13
N ASP A 300 -55.28 -5.98 -9.34
CA ASP A 300 -54.77 -7.05 -10.19
C ASP A 300 -54.36 -8.28 -9.35
N LEU A 301 -54.60 -8.23 -8.04
CA LEU A 301 -54.37 -9.32 -7.09
C LEU A 301 -55.66 -10.14 -6.88
N THR A 302 -55.53 -11.46 -6.78
CA THR A 302 -56.63 -12.32 -6.32
C THR A 302 -56.76 -12.21 -4.80
N ILE A 303 -57.51 -11.22 -4.33
CA ILE A 303 -57.75 -10.97 -2.90
C ILE A 303 -58.59 -12.12 -2.32
N PRO A 304 -58.13 -12.83 -1.28
CA PRO A 304 -58.90 -13.88 -0.62
C PRO A 304 -60.01 -13.29 0.27
N ASP A 305 -61.20 -13.87 0.20
CA ASP A 305 -62.29 -13.54 1.10
C ASP A 305 -61.98 -13.95 2.55
N ASN A 306 -62.08 -12.98 3.46
CA ASN A 306 -62.06 -13.18 4.92
C ASN A 306 -60.89 -14.04 5.46
N VAL A 307 -59.66 -13.55 5.35
CA VAL A 307 -58.52 -14.13 6.07
C VAL A 307 -58.74 -13.96 7.58
N PRO A 308 -58.70 -15.04 8.39
CA PRO A 308 -58.83 -14.93 9.85
C PRO A 308 -57.64 -14.16 10.46
N GLY A 309 -57.85 -13.51 11.61
CA GLY A 309 -56.76 -12.93 12.40
C GLY A 309 -55.96 -14.00 13.15
N PHE A 310 -54.81 -13.61 13.70
CA PHE A 310 -54.02 -14.47 14.58
C PHE A 310 -54.21 -14.11 16.06
N GLU A 311 -54.59 -15.09 16.87
CA GLU A 311 -54.79 -14.90 18.31
C GLU A 311 -53.45 -14.98 19.08
N TRP A 312 -52.83 -13.82 19.31
CA TRP A 312 -51.68 -13.71 20.22
C TRP A 312 -52.11 -13.93 21.68
N ASP A 313 -51.50 -14.90 22.37
CA ASP A 313 -51.67 -15.09 23.82
C ASP A 313 -50.59 -14.35 24.64
N ASP A 314 -50.63 -14.43 25.97
CA ASP A 314 -49.68 -13.72 26.86
C ASP A 314 -48.23 -14.23 26.82
N ARG A 315 -47.96 -15.47 26.36
CA ARG A 315 -46.61 -16.08 26.32
C ARG A 315 -45.67 -15.25 25.44
N ASN A 316 -44.35 -15.38 25.65
CA ASN A 316 -43.35 -14.71 24.81
C ASN A 316 -43.54 -15.08 23.31
N LYS A 317 -43.33 -14.12 22.37
CA LYS A 317 -43.46 -14.30 20.90
C LYS A 317 -42.84 -15.63 20.45
N ASN A 318 -41.59 -15.86 20.84
CA ASN A 318 -40.78 -17.00 20.41
C ASN A 318 -41.34 -18.37 20.92
N VAL A 319 -42.24 -18.36 21.91
CA VAL A 319 -42.94 -19.55 22.44
C VAL A 319 -44.27 -19.80 21.72
N GLN A 320 -44.73 -18.86 20.89
CA GLN A 320 -45.95 -18.98 20.09
C GLN A 320 -45.68 -19.42 18.64
N ARG A 321 -44.43 -19.77 18.27
CA ARG A 321 -44.07 -20.25 16.92
C ARG A 321 -44.87 -21.49 16.50
N ASP A 322 -45.13 -22.38 17.45
CA ASP A 322 -45.90 -23.61 17.24
C ASP A 322 -47.38 -23.29 16.88
N ASN A 323 -47.83 -22.05 17.12
CA ASN A 323 -49.13 -21.53 16.69
C ASN A 323 -49.01 -20.70 15.39
N TYR A 324 -48.03 -19.78 15.28
CA TYR A 324 -47.95 -18.87 14.13
C TYR A 324 -47.44 -19.53 12.85
N ILE A 325 -46.59 -20.57 12.93
CA ILE A 325 -46.15 -21.30 11.73
C ILE A 325 -47.33 -22.03 11.06
N PRO A 326 -48.16 -22.84 11.75
CA PRO A 326 -49.39 -23.41 11.16
C PRO A 326 -50.37 -22.37 10.61
N TYR A 327 -50.52 -21.21 11.27
CA TYR A 327 -51.33 -20.11 10.78
C TYR A 327 -50.78 -19.55 9.46
N LEU A 328 -49.47 -19.29 9.37
CA LEU A 328 -48.80 -18.83 8.14
C LEU A 328 -48.92 -19.86 7.01
N LEU A 329 -48.71 -21.15 7.28
CA LEU A 329 -48.93 -22.24 6.31
C LEU A 329 -50.36 -22.18 5.73
N PHE A 330 -51.37 -22.00 6.60
CA PHE A 330 -52.78 -21.91 6.21
C PHE A 330 -53.10 -20.63 5.41
N ILE A 331 -52.71 -19.43 5.88
CA ILE A 331 -53.08 -18.18 5.19
C ILE A 331 -52.26 -17.97 3.91
N LEU A 332 -51.01 -18.44 3.84
CA LEU A 332 -50.17 -18.31 2.65
C LEU A 332 -50.39 -19.45 1.65
N GLN A 333 -50.85 -20.62 2.10
CA GLN A 333 -51.04 -21.83 1.28
C GLN A 333 -49.75 -22.27 0.57
N ILE A 334 -48.64 -22.33 1.33
CA ILE A 334 -47.29 -22.60 0.76
C ILE A 334 -47.21 -23.94 0.01
N ASP A 335 -48.03 -24.93 0.39
CA ASP A 335 -48.05 -26.26 -0.23
C ASP A 335 -48.64 -26.27 -1.65
N ASN A 336 -49.13 -25.12 -2.15
CA ASN A 336 -49.47 -24.92 -3.55
C ASN A 336 -48.25 -24.57 -4.43
N TYR A 337 -47.04 -24.47 -3.85
CA TYR A 337 -45.80 -24.10 -4.55
C TYR A 337 -44.74 -25.21 -4.38
N ASP A 338 -44.32 -25.80 -5.49
CA ASP A 338 -43.43 -26.97 -5.48
C ASP A 338 -42.01 -26.60 -5.01
N THR A 339 -41.53 -25.42 -5.39
CA THR A 339 -40.13 -25.01 -5.18
C THR A 339 -39.90 -24.17 -3.94
N LEU A 340 -40.94 -23.68 -3.25
CA LEU A 340 -40.84 -22.77 -2.11
C LEU A 340 -41.27 -23.40 -0.78
N ALA A 341 -40.65 -22.98 0.33
CA ALA A 341 -41.11 -23.32 1.68
C ALA A 341 -41.01 -22.15 2.67
N ILE A 342 -41.85 -22.19 3.69
CA ILE A 342 -41.67 -21.42 4.92
C ILE A 342 -40.53 -22.07 5.73
N TYR A 343 -39.60 -21.25 6.20
CA TYR A 343 -38.47 -21.67 7.03
C TYR A 343 -38.49 -20.89 8.35
N ASP A 344 -38.52 -21.64 9.46
CA ASP A 344 -38.48 -21.11 10.83
C ASP A 344 -37.03 -20.79 11.21
N THR A 345 -36.71 -19.50 11.39
CA THR A 345 -35.38 -19.04 11.80
C THR A 345 -35.23 -18.96 13.33
N SER A 346 -36.26 -19.31 14.11
CA SER A 346 -36.23 -19.20 15.57
C SER A 346 -35.27 -20.22 16.22
N GLY A 347 -34.16 -19.68 16.72
CA GLY A 347 -33.01 -20.44 17.25
C GLY A 347 -31.71 -20.17 16.50
N MET A 348 -31.78 -19.63 15.28
CA MET A 348 -30.64 -19.12 14.53
C MET A 348 -30.48 -17.63 14.82
N ASN A 349 -29.59 -17.28 15.75
CA ASN A 349 -29.38 -15.88 16.17
C ASN A 349 -28.62 -15.04 15.13
N ASP A 350 -28.11 -15.68 14.08
CA ASP A 350 -27.13 -15.18 13.12
C ASP A 350 -27.54 -15.36 11.65
N PHE A 351 -28.77 -15.80 11.39
CA PHE A 351 -29.28 -16.06 10.04
C PHE A 351 -29.13 -14.84 9.10
N LEU A 352 -29.40 -13.63 9.60
CA LEU A 352 -29.24 -12.37 8.87
C LEU A 352 -27.91 -11.67 9.18
N THR A 353 -26.98 -12.30 9.90
CA THR A 353 -25.69 -11.68 10.20
C THR A 353 -24.87 -11.46 8.91
N ILE A 354 -24.38 -10.23 8.77
CA ILE A 354 -23.37 -9.79 7.81
C ILE A 354 -22.15 -9.38 8.64
N GLU A 355 -21.01 -10.02 8.41
CA GLU A 355 -19.72 -9.57 8.95
C GLU A 355 -19.24 -8.31 8.22
N ALA A 356 -18.42 -7.50 8.88
CA ALA A 356 -17.90 -6.27 8.29
C ALA A 356 -17.03 -6.57 7.05
N ASP A 357 -17.50 -6.14 5.88
CA ASP A 357 -16.89 -6.44 4.58
C ASP A 357 -16.96 -5.23 3.63
N LYS A 358 -16.77 -5.44 2.33
CA LYS A 358 -16.86 -4.37 1.32
C LYS A 358 -18.29 -3.85 1.11
N TYR A 359 -19.32 -4.69 1.25
CA TYR A 359 -20.73 -4.30 1.06
C TYR A 359 -21.31 -3.63 2.30
N LEU A 360 -20.76 -3.88 3.49
CA LEU A 360 -21.13 -3.17 4.71
C LEU A 360 -19.93 -3.09 5.69
N PRO A 361 -19.43 -1.89 6.07
CA PRO A 361 -18.18 -1.73 6.82
C PRO A 361 -18.35 -1.92 8.33
N ILE A 362 -19.58 -2.21 8.75
CA ILE A 362 -19.98 -2.56 10.11
C ILE A 362 -20.59 -3.95 10.06
N LYS A 363 -20.34 -4.76 11.08
CA LYS A 363 -21.07 -5.99 11.29
C LYS A 363 -22.51 -5.65 11.62
N VAL A 364 -23.48 -6.29 10.97
CA VAL A 364 -24.87 -6.28 11.40
C VAL A 364 -25.21 -7.69 11.83
N SER A 365 -25.60 -7.87 13.09
CA SER A 365 -25.85 -9.20 13.65
C SER A 365 -27.32 -9.39 14.03
N GLY A 366 -27.85 -10.56 13.70
CA GLY A 366 -29.22 -10.91 14.06
C GLY A 366 -29.90 -11.88 13.11
N THR A 367 -31.22 -11.85 13.18
CA THR A 367 -32.14 -12.79 12.56
C THR A 367 -33.52 -12.14 12.43
N THR A 368 -34.48 -12.90 11.93
CA THR A 368 -35.91 -12.57 11.80
C THR A 368 -36.73 -13.74 12.38
N ASP A 369 -38.05 -13.67 12.44
CA ASP A 369 -38.86 -14.81 12.91
C ASP A 369 -39.03 -15.91 11.86
N VAL A 370 -39.30 -15.53 10.60
CA VAL A 370 -39.67 -16.44 9.52
C VAL A 370 -39.16 -15.92 8.17
N VAL A 371 -38.72 -16.82 7.28
CA VAL A 371 -38.45 -16.49 5.87
C VAL A 371 -39.16 -17.46 4.92
N ILE A 372 -39.29 -17.05 3.65
CA ILE A 372 -39.73 -17.89 2.54
C ILE A 372 -38.58 -18.03 1.55
N VAL A 373 -38.20 -19.27 1.26
CA VAL A 373 -36.96 -19.67 0.58
C VAL A 373 -37.21 -20.81 -0.42
N ASP A 374 -36.33 -20.94 -1.41
CA ASP A 374 -36.34 -22.11 -2.32
C ASP A 374 -36.04 -23.41 -1.54
N ARG A 375 -36.88 -24.46 -1.64
CA ARG A 375 -36.74 -25.75 -0.90
C ARG A 375 -35.37 -26.41 -1.04
N LEU A 376 -34.72 -26.25 -2.19
CA LEU A 376 -33.40 -26.82 -2.47
C LEU A 376 -32.28 -26.20 -1.63
N SER A 377 -32.40 -24.94 -1.20
CA SER A 377 -31.39 -24.32 -0.32
C SER A 377 -31.45 -24.86 1.10
N ILE A 378 -32.66 -25.16 1.61
CA ILE A 378 -32.85 -25.85 2.89
C ILE A 378 -32.19 -27.25 2.85
N GLN A 379 -32.42 -28.00 1.76
CA GLN A 379 -31.77 -29.31 1.55
C GLN A 379 -30.25 -29.20 1.42
N SER A 380 -29.75 -28.09 0.90
CA SER A 380 -28.32 -27.78 0.76
C SER A 380 -27.68 -27.14 2.01
N LEU A 381 -28.45 -26.94 3.08
CA LEU A 381 -28.04 -26.25 4.31
C LEU A 381 -27.56 -24.79 4.11
N LEU A 382 -28.09 -24.11 3.09
CA LEU A 382 -27.80 -22.70 2.76
C LEU A 382 -29.08 -21.84 2.56
N PRO A 383 -30.11 -21.95 3.43
CA PRO A 383 -31.40 -21.25 3.28
C PRO A 383 -31.29 -19.73 3.07
N GLU A 384 -30.32 -19.08 3.71
CA GLU A 384 -30.07 -17.64 3.63
C GLU A 384 -29.72 -17.15 2.21
N THR A 385 -29.27 -18.05 1.33
CA THR A 385 -28.87 -17.72 -0.04
C THR A 385 -30.03 -17.62 -1.03
N SER A 386 -31.24 -18.05 -0.65
CA SER A 386 -32.43 -18.05 -1.51
C SER A 386 -33.65 -17.34 -0.92
N VAL A 387 -33.47 -16.48 0.09
CA VAL A 387 -34.57 -15.72 0.71
C VAL A 387 -35.31 -14.90 -0.35
N ARG A 388 -36.61 -15.18 -0.51
CA ARG A 388 -37.54 -14.45 -1.37
C ARG A 388 -38.33 -13.41 -0.56
N ILE A 389 -38.77 -13.81 0.64
CA ILE A 389 -39.57 -12.97 1.54
C ILE A 389 -39.06 -13.13 2.98
N VAL A 390 -38.93 -12.02 3.70
CA VAL A 390 -38.66 -11.95 5.15
C VAL A 390 -39.96 -11.58 5.87
N MET A 391 -40.24 -12.20 7.02
CA MET A 391 -41.40 -11.90 7.85
C MET A 391 -40.99 -11.73 9.32
N GLU A 392 -40.95 -10.48 9.79
CA GLU A 392 -40.74 -10.14 11.20
C GLU A 392 -42.09 -9.87 11.88
N LEU A 393 -42.34 -10.58 12.98
CA LEU A 393 -43.63 -10.61 13.65
C LEU A 393 -43.56 -9.83 14.97
N LYS A 394 -44.67 -9.15 15.31
CA LYS A 394 -44.84 -8.44 16.59
C LYS A 394 -46.21 -8.77 17.18
N LYS A 395 -46.38 -8.64 18.49
CA LYS A 395 -47.74 -8.59 19.09
C LYS A 395 -48.45 -7.26 18.81
N SER A 396 -47.68 -6.21 18.51
CA SER A 396 -48.11 -4.87 18.12
C SER A 396 -46.91 -4.17 17.48
N VAL A 397 -47.08 -3.62 16.28
CA VAL A 397 -45.99 -2.95 15.55
C VAL A 397 -45.70 -1.57 16.16
N GLN A 398 -44.43 -1.25 16.36
CA GLN A 398 -43.95 0.05 16.86
C GLN A 398 -42.96 0.70 15.88
N GLU A 399 -42.72 2.01 15.99
CA GLU A 399 -41.82 2.77 15.10
C GLU A 399 -40.40 2.16 15.02
N LYS A 400 -39.86 1.70 16.15
CA LYS A 400 -38.56 0.99 16.20
C LYS A 400 -38.52 -0.26 15.30
N ASP A 401 -39.65 -0.96 15.15
CA ASP A 401 -39.72 -2.24 14.46
C ASP A 401 -39.65 -2.03 12.94
N VAL A 402 -40.09 -0.85 12.45
CA VAL A 402 -39.88 -0.42 11.06
C VAL A 402 -38.39 -0.27 10.76
N LEU A 403 -37.59 0.24 11.70
CA LEU A 403 -36.13 0.33 11.54
C LEU A 403 -35.47 -1.05 11.54
N GLN A 404 -36.01 -2.02 12.30
CA GLN A 404 -35.56 -3.42 12.28
C GLN A 404 -35.83 -4.05 10.92
N ALA A 405 -37.09 -4.04 10.47
CA ALA A 405 -37.51 -4.60 9.18
C ALA A 405 -36.76 -3.99 7.97
N MET A 406 -36.40 -2.70 8.02
CA MET A 406 -35.56 -2.10 6.97
C MET A 406 -34.11 -2.58 7.00
N ILE A 407 -33.52 -2.84 8.18
CA ILE A 407 -32.16 -3.43 8.26
C ILE A 407 -32.18 -4.93 7.90
N GLU A 408 -33.26 -5.64 8.23
CA GLU A 408 -33.51 -7.02 7.78
C GLU A 408 -33.65 -7.11 6.26
N LEU A 409 -34.30 -6.13 5.60
CA LEU A 409 -34.31 -6.03 4.14
C LEU A 409 -32.90 -5.88 3.54
N ILE A 410 -32.06 -5.01 4.10
CA ILE A 410 -30.69 -4.81 3.62
C ILE A 410 -29.85 -6.09 3.79
N THR A 411 -29.88 -6.69 4.98
CA THR A 411 -29.10 -7.91 5.27
C THR A 411 -29.57 -9.11 4.47
N ALA A 412 -30.89 -9.34 4.36
CA ALA A 412 -31.44 -10.41 3.54
C ALA A 412 -31.16 -10.21 2.04
N ASP A 413 -31.24 -8.98 1.51
CA ASP A 413 -30.89 -8.73 0.10
C ASP A 413 -29.39 -8.89 -0.16
N LEU A 414 -28.52 -8.62 0.82
CA LEU A 414 -27.08 -8.90 0.68
C LEU A 414 -26.73 -10.40 0.73
N LYS A 415 -27.50 -11.22 1.46
CA LYS A 415 -27.28 -12.69 1.54
C LYS A 415 -27.96 -13.47 0.40
N SER A 416 -29.13 -13.01 -0.05
CA SER A 416 -29.92 -13.70 -1.06
C SER A 416 -29.48 -13.40 -2.49
N ASN A 417 -29.48 -14.43 -3.35
CA ASN A 417 -29.31 -14.28 -4.79
C ASN A 417 -30.50 -13.56 -5.49
N TYR A 418 -31.61 -13.35 -4.79
CA TYR A 418 -32.86 -12.79 -5.33
C TYR A 418 -33.23 -11.46 -4.68
N THR A 419 -34.10 -10.68 -5.33
CA THR A 419 -34.62 -9.42 -4.74
C THR A 419 -35.62 -9.72 -3.61
N VAL A 420 -35.34 -9.20 -2.41
CA VAL A 420 -36.12 -9.50 -1.21
C VAL A 420 -37.33 -8.59 -1.05
N LEU A 421 -38.42 -9.15 -0.53
CA LEU A 421 -39.55 -8.43 0.07
C LEU A 421 -39.53 -8.65 1.59
N THR A 422 -39.50 -7.59 2.39
CA THR A 422 -39.67 -7.70 3.85
C THR A 422 -41.08 -7.31 4.25
N VAL A 423 -41.67 -8.10 5.16
CA VAL A 423 -43.00 -7.89 5.74
C VAL A 423 -42.85 -7.75 7.26
N LEU A 424 -43.32 -6.64 7.81
CA LEU A 424 -43.43 -6.41 9.25
C LEU A 424 -44.92 -6.44 9.61
N THR A 425 -45.32 -7.33 10.52
CA THR A 425 -46.73 -7.55 10.79
C THR A 425 -47.05 -7.98 12.22
N ASP A 426 -48.27 -7.67 12.67
CA ASP A 426 -48.89 -8.28 13.86
C ASP A 426 -49.84 -9.44 13.54
N LEU A 427 -49.79 -9.94 12.29
CA LEU A 427 -50.66 -10.96 11.71
C LEU A 427 -52.16 -10.60 11.72
N ASN A 428 -52.52 -9.37 12.10
CA ASN A 428 -53.89 -8.93 12.24
C ASN A 428 -54.16 -7.71 11.37
N ASP A 429 -53.86 -6.51 11.87
CA ASP A 429 -54.24 -5.23 11.27
C ASP A 429 -53.04 -4.43 10.74
N SER A 430 -51.83 -4.69 11.27
CA SER A 430 -50.59 -4.07 10.78
C SER A 430 -49.91 -4.97 9.76
N TRP A 431 -49.79 -4.52 8.50
CA TRP A 431 -49.04 -5.22 7.45
C TRP A 431 -48.22 -4.22 6.63
N HIS A 432 -46.96 -4.02 7.06
CA HIS A 432 -46.02 -3.11 6.40
C HIS A 432 -45.09 -3.88 5.47
N PHE A 433 -44.98 -3.45 4.22
CA PHE A 433 -44.08 -4.03 3.23
C PHE A 433 -42.90 -3.11 2.95
N PHE A 434 -41.73 -3.69 2.69
CA PHE A 434 -40.50 -2.98 2.33
C PHE A 434 -39.77 -3.69 1.18
N TRP A 435 -39.32 -2.93 0.17
CA TRP A 435 -38.50 -3.46 -0.92
C TRP A 435 -37.59 -2.38 -1.52
N ILE A 436 -36.52 -2.80 -2.21
CA ILE A 436 -35.56 -1.88 -2.83
C ILE A 436 -35.96 -1.59 -4.28
N ALA A 437 -36.16 -0.32 -4.61
CA ALA A 437 -36.37 0.15 -5.99
C ALA A 437 -35.99 1.64 -6.15
N ASP A 438 -35.51 2.05 -7.32
CA ASP A 438 -35.08 3.43 -7.61
C ASP A 438 -34.07 3.99 -6.58
N LYS A 439 -33.14 3.14 -6.12
CA LYS A 439 -32.21 3.38 -5.00
C LYS A 439 -32.86 3.84 -3.68
N LYS A 440 -34.11 3.43 -3.43
CA LYS A 440 -34.87 3.81 -2.24
C LYS A 440 -35.51 2.57 -1.63
N VAL A 441 -35.71 2.59 -0.31
CA VAL A 441 -36.66 1.67 0.31
C VAL A 441 -38.05 2.18 -0.02
N LYS A 442 -38.78 1.43 -0.85
CA LYS A 442 -40.21 1.65 -1.05
C LYS A 442 -40.95 0.95 0.08
N THR A 443 -42.03 1.54 0.57
CA THR A 443 -42.90 0.91 1.57
C THR A 443 -44.38 1.14 1.27
N CYS A 444 -45.22 0.20 1.69
CA CYS A 444 -46.67 0.37 1.73
C CYS A 444 -47.26 -0.30 2.97
N VAL A 445 -48.50 0.05 3.30
CA VAL A 445 -49.32 -0.64 4.29
C VAL A 445 -50.59 -1.12 3.58
N LEU A 446 -50.99 -2.37 3.85
CA LEU A 446 -52.16 -3.02 3.25
C LEU A 446 -53.05 -3.60 4.36
N ASN A 447 -54.32 -3.92 4.05
CA ASN A 447 -55.11 -4.74 4.96
C ASN A 447 -54.74 -6.23 4.86
N ARG A 448 -55.15 -7.06 5.81
CA ARG A 448 -54.77 -8.48 5.90
C ARG A 448 -55.07 -9.29 4.63
N ASN A 449 -56.20 -9.05 3.96
CA ASN A 449 -56.57 -9.80 2.76
C ASN A 449 -55.67 -9.40 1.58
N GLU A 450 -55.47 -8.09 1.37
CA GLU A 450 -54.55 -7.53 0.37
C GLU A 450 -53.09 -7.96 0.60
N ALA A 451 -52.65 -7.96 1.86
CA ALA A 451 -51.32 -8.37 2.26
C ALA A 451 -51.05 -9.84 1.93
N VAL A 452 -51.97 -10.75 2.26
CA VAL A 452 -51.90 -12.16 1.88
C VAL A 452 -51.95 -12.33 0.37
N ALA A 453 -52.78 -11.57 -0.35
CA ALA A 453 -52.83 -11.61 -1.81
C ALA A 453 -51.49 -11.20 -2.44
N LEU A 454 -50.85 -10.13 -1.95
CA LEU A 454 -49.56 -9.67 -2.43
C LEU A 454 -48.46 -10.70 -2.14
N ILE A 455 -48.44 -11.33 -0.95
CA ILE A 455 -47.48 -12.39 -0.61
C ILE A 455 -47.67 -13.59 -1.53
N ARG A 456 -48.90 -14.09 -1.71
CA ARG A 456 -49.22 -15.20 -2.63
C ARG A 456 -48.81 -14.92 -4.08
N THR A 457 -49.05 -13.72 -4.59
CA THR A 457 -48.60 -13.31 -5.94
C THR A 457 -47.07 -13.27 -6.04
N ASN A 458 -46.36 -12.87 -4.99
CA ASN A 458 -44.90 -12.91 -4.96
C ASN A 458 -44.35 -14.34 -4.92
N MET A 459 -44.92 -15.21 -4.08
CA MET A 459 -44.57 -16.62 -4.04
C MET A 459 -44.82 -17.30 -5.38
N LYS A 460 -45.99 -17.10 -5.98
CA LYS A 460 -46.30 -17.67 -7.30
C LYS A 460 -45.25 -17.31 -8.34
N SER A 461 -44.94 -16.02 -8.50
CA SER A 461 -43.97 -15.61 -9.51
C SER A 461 -42.53 -16.07 -9.22
N ALA A 462 -42.17 -16.30 -7.95
CA ALA A 462 -40.88 -16.90 -7.60
C ALA A 462 -40.84 -18.42 -7.89
N ASP A 463 -41.96 -19.12 -7.69
CA ASP A 463 -42.12 -20.54 -8.04
C ASP A 463 -42.13 -20.73 -9.57
N ASP A 464 -42.90 -19.90 -10.30
CA ASP A 464 -42.87 -19.82 -11.77
C ASP A 464 -41.43 -19.56 -12.29
N GLU A 465 -40.69 -18.64 -11.67
CA GLU A 465 -39.29 -18.31 -12.02
C GLU A 465 -38.33 -19.49 -11.78
N ASN A 466 -38.48 -20.22 -10.66
CA ASN A 466 -37.70 -21.42 -10.36
C ASN A 466 -37.99 -22.55 -11.35
N ASN A 467 -39.27 -22.79 -11.65
CA ASN A 467 -39.70 -23.84 -12.57
C ASN A 467 -39.23 -23.57 -14.01
N VAL A 468 -39.23 -22.31 -14.46
CA VAL A 468 -38.65 -21.91 -15.77
C VAL A 468 -37.13 -22.10 -15.79
N LYS A 469 -36.41 -21.82 -14.69
CA LYS A 469 -34.95 -22.08 -14.60
C LYS A 469 -34.60 -23.57 -14.56
N ALA A 470 -35.53 -24.44 -14.13
CA ALA A 470 -35.37 -25.89 -14.14
C ALA A 470 -35.67 -26.53 -15.51
N GLY A 471 -36.37 -25.83 -16.41
CA GLY A 471 -36.77 -26.32 -17.73
C GLY A 471 -36.33 -25.40 -18.86
N GLU A 472 -35.13 -25.61 -19.40
CA GLU A 472 -34.61 -24.81 -20.52
C GLU A 472 -35.55 -24.84 -21.74
N ASN A 473 -35.90 -23.64 -22.24
CA ASN A 473 -36.74 -23.34 -23.42
C ASN A 473 -38.27 -23.40 -23.25
N SER A 474 -38.83 -22.30 -22.73
CA SER A 474 -40.12 -21.77 -23.23
C SER A 474 -40.04 -20.25 -23.39
N GLY A 475 -40.57 -19.72 -24.49
CA GLY A 475 -40.32 -18.33 -24.92
C GLY A 475 -41.14 -17.27 -24.18
N GLU A 476 -40.65 -16.03 -24.22
CA GLU A 476 -41.28 -14.87 -23.57
C GLU A 476 -42.71 -14.60 -24.06
N THR A 477 -43.67 -14.68 -23.16
CA THR A 477 -44.92 -13.91 -23.23
C THR A 477 -44.93 -12.88 -22.11
N ALA A 478 -44.80 -11.60 -22.49
CA ALA A 478 -44.76 -10.49 -21.55
C ALA A 478 -46.14 -10.24 -20.92
N LEU A 479 -46.47 -11.03 -19.90
CA LEU A 479 -47.53 -10.70 -18.94
C LEU A 479 -47.13 -9.42 -18.19
N VAL A 480 -48.09 -8.54 -17.94
CA VAL A 480 -47.90 -7.39 -17.07
C VAL A 480 -47.73 -7.90 -15.64
N ASP A 481 -46.51 -7.82 -15.11
CA ASP A 481 -46.19 -8.23 -13.74
C ASP A 481 -46.86 -7.26 -12.75
N PRO A 482 -47.82 -7.72 -11.91
CA PRO A 482 -48.50 -6.86 -10.93
C PRO A 482 -47.65 -6.60 -9.68
N ARG A 483 -46.46 -7.22 -9.55
CA ARG A 483 -45.57 -7.00 -8.41
C ARG A 483 -44.91 -5.63 -8.48
N PRO A 484 -44.63 -4.97 -7.34
CA PRO A 484 -43.72 -3.84 -7.32
C PRO A 484 -42.35 -4.22 -7.87
N ARG A 485 -41.89 -3.52 -8.92
CA ARG A 485 -40.54 -3.73 -9.49
C ARG A 485 -39.48 -3.57 -8.40
N ARG A 486 -38.50 -4.48 -8.37
CA ARG A 486 -37.35 -4.48 -7.47
C ARG A 486 -36.03 -4.45 -8.25
N ILE A 487 -34.95 -4.12 -7.55
CA ILE A 487 -33.55 -4.23 -7.98
C ILE A 487 -32.72 -4.76 -6.80
N LYS A 488 -31.64 -5.50 -7.06
CA LYS A 488 -30.69 -5.90 -6.00
C LYS A 488 -29.95 -4.67 -5.48
N LEU A 489 -29.63 -4.66 -4.18
CA LEU A 489 -28.80 -3.61 -3.59
C LEU A 489 -27.44 -3.50 -4.29
N GLN A 490 -26.85 -4.65 -4.61
CA GLN A 490 -25.54 -4.78 -5.27
C GLN A 490 -25.50 -4.21 -6.71
N GLU A 491 -26.64 -4.00 -7.39
CA GLU A 491 -26.68 -3.43 -8.75
C GLU A 491 -26.29 -1.94 -8.78
N PHE A 492 -26.46 -1.22 -7.68
CA PHE A 492 -26.20 0.23 -7.61
C PHE A 492 -25.26 0.66 -6.48
N MET A 493 -24.77 -0.29 -5.67
CA MET A 493 -23.60 -0.12 -4.79
C MET A 493 -22.36 0.21 -5.63
N LYS A 494 -22.10 1.49 -5.85
CA LYS A 494 -20.88 1.96 -6.53
C LYS A 494 -19.65 1.78 -5.64
N PHE A 495 -18.83 0.78 -5.94
CA PHE A 495 -17.42 0.76 -5.52
C PHE A 495 -16.60 1.75 -6.34
N ASP A 496 -16.79 3.04 -6.07
CA ASP A 496 -15.97 4.08 -6.68
C ASP A 496 -14.66 4.23 -5.91
N VAL A 497 -13.76 3.27 -6.12
CA VAL A 497 -12.39 3.28 -5.59
C VAL A 497 -11.49 4.25 -6.41
N SER A 498 -12.08 5.24 -7.09
CA SER A 498 -11.40 6.08 -8.09
C SER A 498 -11.69 7.59 -8.02
N SER A 499 -12.71 8.05 -7.27
CA SER A 499 -13.09 9.49 -7.27
C SER A 499 -12.70 10.30 -6.02
N ASP A 500 -12.65 9.70 -4.83
CA ASP A 500 -12.26 10.40 -3.58
C ASP A 500 -10.76 10.29 -3.23
N ILE A 501 -9.99 9.50 -3.97
CA ILE A 501 -8.54 9.66 -4.05
C ILE A 501 -8.29 10.54 -5.27
N ALA A 502 -7.96 11.81 -5.06
CA ALA A 502 -7.49 12.68 -6.14
C ALA A 502 -6.32 11.98 -6.87
N PRO A 503 -6.40 11.77 -8.20
CA PRO A 503 -5.32 11.14 -8.96
C PRO A 503 -4.00 11.86 -8.70
N MET A 504 -2.88 11.13 -8.70
CA MET A 504 -1.60 11.77 -8.38
C MET A 504 -1.24 12.86 -9.40
N GLU A 505 -1.76 12.74 -10.63
CA GLU A 505 -1.80 13.76 -11.68
C GLU A 505 -2.34 15.13 -11.20
N ASP A 506 -3.51 15.18 -10.53
CA ASP A 506 -4.12 16.45 -10.06
C ASP A 506 -3.22 17.20 -9.07
N PHE A 507 -2.46 16.45 -8.26
CA PHE A 507 -1.50 17.00 -7.31
C PHE A 507 -0.27 17.61 -8.01
N PHE A 508 0.09 17.11 -9.20
CA PHE A 508 1.14 17.70 -10.04
C PHE A 508 0.64 18.92 -10.83
N ASP A 509 -0.57 18.88 -11.41
CA ASP A 509 -1.10 19.99 -12.21
C ASP A 509 -1.32 21.26 -11.36
N MET A 510 -1.82 21.12 -10.12
CA MET A 510 -1.91 22.26 -9.18
C MET A 510 -0.54 22.83 -8.77
N TYR A 511 0.56 22.09 -9.00
CA TYR A 511 1.93 22.56 -8.80
C TYR A 511 2.52 23.22 -10.04
N TYR A 512 2.10 22.82 -11.25
CA TYR A 512 2.55 23.41 -12.52
C TYR A 512 1.93 24.77 -12.80
N ASP A 513 0.64 24.97 -12.55
CA ASP A 513 -0.03 26.23 -12.96
C ASP A 513 0.42 27.45 -12.12
N ARG A 514 1.00 27.22 -10.93
CA ARG A 514 1.67 28.28 -10.15
C ARG A 514 2.95 28.82 -10.79
N ARG A 515 3.49 28.17 -11.85
CA ARG A 515 4.69 28.62 -12.57
C ARG A 515 4.39 29.45 -13.83
N ARG A 516 3.14 29.87 -14.06
CA ARG A 516 2.76 30.74 -15.19
C ARG A 516 2.53 32.22 -14.83
N ASN A 517 2.66 32.60 -13.56
CA ASN A 517 2.38 33.97 -13.07
C ASN A 517 3.47 34.51 -12.10
N ILE A 518 4.76 34.24 -12.40
CA ILE A 518 5.93 34.93 -11.83
C ILE A 518 6.93 35.16 -12.97
#